data_AF-A0A846RL56-F1
#
_entry.id   AF-A0A846RL56-F1
#
_cell.length_a   1.000
_cell.length_b   1.000
_cell.length_c   1.000
_cell.angle_alpha   90.00
_cell.angle_beta   90.00
_cell.angle_gamma   90.00
#
_symmetry.space_group_name_H-M   'P 1'
#
loop_
_entity.id
_entity.type
_entity.pdbx_description
1 polymer ?
#
loop_
_entity_poly.entity_id
_entity_poly.type
_entity_poly.pdbx_seq_one_letter_code
_entity_poly.pdbx_strand_id
1 'polypeptide(L)'
;MASDVDIVVLGDDPGLLDDPSWFQQLRPGSRLIRTEAWGPVRERRFRLSSGLIVELGIAPSSWADVPLDSGTRRVLHDGHQIVYDTGLLKVASAAAL
;
A
#
# COMPACT_ATOMS: atom_id res chain seq x y z
N MET A 1 -2.55 -14.28 -17.46
CA MET A 1 -2.15 -13.64 -16.19
C MET A 1 -3.22 -12.60 -15.92
N ALA A 2 -4.00 -12.73 -14.85
CA ALA A 2 -4.98 -11.70 -14.49
C ALA A 2 -4.25 -10.64 -13.66
N SER A 3 -4.44 -9.36 -13.99
CA SER A 3 -3.85 -8.26 -13.22
C SER A 3 -4.42 -8.23 -11.81
N ASP A 4 -3.55 -7.94 -10.85
CA ASP A 4 -3.84 -7.59 -9.47
C ASP A 4 -4.16 -6.10 -9.33
N VAL A 5 -4.49 -5.71 -8.10
CA VAL A 5 -4.65 -4.30 -7.69
C VAL A 5 -3.73 -4.04 -6.51
N ASP A 6 -2.75 -3.17 -6.72
CA ASP A 6 -1.85 -2.69 -5.68
C ASP A 6 -2.38 -1.40 -5.05
N ILE A 7 -2.46 -1.37 -3.72
CA ILE A 7 -2.88 -0.21 -2.94
C ILE A 7 -1.87 0.02 -1.82
N VAL A 8 -1.31 1.21 -1.78
CA VAL A 8 -0.46 1.65 -0.66
C VAL A 8 -1.27 2.56 0.26
N VAL A 9 -1.25 2.25 1.55
CA VAL A 9 -1.87 3.04 2.62
C VAL A 9 -0.77 3.56 3.53
N LEU A 10 -0.67 4.89 3.60
CA LEU A 10 0.25 5.60 4.48
C LEU A 10 -0.51 6.14 5.69
N GLY A 11 0.10 6.06 6.87
CA GLY A 11 -0.44 6.65 8.08
C GLY A 11 0.59 6.74 9.19
N ASP A 12 0.33 7.55 10.22
CA ASP A 12 1.31 7.78 11.29
C ASP A 12 1.43 6.58 12.24
N ASP A 13 0.38 5.78 12.36
CA ASP A 13 0.38 4.52 13.12
C ASP A 13 -0.11 3.36 12.23
N PRO A 14 0.75 2.83 11.34
CA PRO A 14 0.40 1.69 10.50
C PRO A 14 0.13 0.42 11.33
N GLY A 15 0.56 0.39 12.59
CA GLY A 15 0.36 -0.69 13.57
C GLY A 15 -1.11 -1.06 13.78
N LEU A 16 -1.99 -0.06 13.69
CA LEU A 16 -3.43 -0.24 13.88
C LEU A 16 -4.08 -1.19 12.86
N LEU A 17 -3.41 -1.45 11.72
CA LEU A 17 -3.88 -2.36 10.68
C LEU A 17 -3.18 -3.72 10.69
N ASP A 18 -2.47 -4.07 11.77
CA ASP A 18 -1.74 -5.34 11.87
C ASP A 18 -2.62 -6.57 11.95
N ASP A 19 -3.77 -6.47 12.62
CA ASP A 19 -4.77 -7.53 12.57
C ASP A 19 -5.48 -7.48 11.20
N PRO A 20 -5.28 -8.47 10.32
CA PRO A 20 -5.91 -8.46 9.00
C PRO A 20 -7.43 -8.67 9.03
N SER A 21 -8.04 -8.91 10.20
CA SER A 21 -9.48 -9.17 10.34
C SER A 21 -10.34 -8.00 9.84
N TRP A 22 -9.84 -6.75 9.92
CA TRP A 22 -10.56 -5.57 9.44
C TRP A 22 -10.89 -5.67 7.94
N PHE A 23 -9.99 -6.28 7.14
CA PHE A 23 -10.21 -6.40 5.71
C PHE A 23 -11.33 -7.40 5.40
N GLN A 24 -11.51 -8.43 6.23
CA GLN A 24 -12.62 -9.35 6.10
C GLN A 24 -13.96 -8.71 6.50
N GLN A 25 -13.95 -7.77 7.45
CA GLN A 25 -15.13 -6.96 7.78
C GLN A 25 -15.50 -6.02 6.63
N LEU A 26 -14.51 -5.36 6.02
CA LEU A 26 -14.69 -4.49 4.85
C LEU A 26 -15.13 -5.27 3.61
N ARG A 27 -14.54 -6.47 3.40
CA ARG A 27 -14.82 -7.34 2.26
C ARG A 27 -15.04 -8.78 2.72
N PRO A 28 -16.27 -9.13 3.11
CA PRO A 28 -16.62 -10.48 3.52
C PRO A 28 -16.30 -11.51 2.43
N GLY A 29 -15.79 -12.67 2.86
CA GLY A 29 -15.36 -13.74 1.97
C GLY A 29 -13.99 -13.53 1.30
N SER A 30 -13.27 -12.45 1.62
CA SER A 30 -11.86 -12.33 1.29
C SER A 30 -11.01 -13.27 2.14
N ARG A 31 -9.87 -13.71 1.59
CA ARG A 31 -8.90 -14.57 2.28
C ARG A 31 -7.52 -13.96 2.21
N LEU A 32 -6.87 -13.79 3.37
CA LEU A 32 -5.45 -13.45 3.42
C LEU A 32 -4.64 -14.64 2.88
N ILE A 33 -3.81 -14.40 1.88
CA ILE A 33 -3.00 -15.44 1.23
C ILE A 33 -1.50 -15.25 1.42
N ARG A 34 -1.04 -14.03 1.74
CA ARG A 34 0.37 -13.76 2.09
C ARG A 34 0.50 -12.52 2.97
N THR A 35 1.53 -12.51 3.79
CA THR A 35 2.04 -11.33 4.49
C THR A 35 3.55 -11.30 4.34
N GLU A 36 4.11 -10.14 3.99
CA GLU A 36 5.54 -9.97 3.82
C GLU A 36 5.96 -8.54 4.20
N ALA A 37 7.25 -8.34 4.48
CA ALA A 37 7.81 -7.03 4.82
C ALA A 37 8.83 -6.61 3.76
N TRP A 38 8.71 -5.37 3.30
CA TRP A 38 9.59 -4.73 2.33
C TRP A 38 10.10 -3.41 2.92
N GLY A 39 11.18 -3.48 3.70
CA GLY A 39 11.64 -2.34 4.49
C GLY A 39 10.53 -1.87 5.45
N PRO A 40 10.09 -0.60 5.40
CA PRO A 40 9.01 -0.09 6.27
C PRO A 40 7.60 -0.50 5.81
N VAL A 41 7.45 -1.11 4.63
CA VAL A 41 6.16 -1.51 4.07
C VAL A 41 5.80 -2.92 4.53
N ARG A 42 4.60 -3.10 5.06
CA ARG A 42 4.01 -4.41 5.33
C ARG A 42 2.99 -4.74 4.25
N GLU A 43 3.31 -5.71 3.40
CA GLU A 43 2.41 -6.23 2.39
C GLU A 43 1.40 -7.20 3.03
N ARG A 44 0.13 -7.03 2.70
CA ARG A 44 -0.96 -7.99 2.94
C ARG A 44 -1.63 -8.31 1.63
N ARG A 45 -1.58 -9.58 1.22
CA ARG A 45 -2.18 -10.03 -0.03
C ARG A 45 -3.48 -10.76 0.23
N PHE A 46 -4.57 -10.27 -0.33
CA PHE A 46 -5.90 -10.87 -0.19
C PHE A 46 -6.41 -11.40 -1.53
N ARG A 47 -7.04 -12.57 -1.50
CA ARG A 47 -7.87 -13.06 -2.60
C ARG A 47 -9.33 -12.76 -2.29
N LEU A 48 -10.00 -12.04 -3.19
CA LEU A 48 -11.43 -11.77 -3.10
C LEU A 48 -12.25 -12.97 -3.58
N SER A 49 -13.55 -12.99 -3.27
CA SER A 49 -14.49 -14.02 -3.75
C SER A 49 -14.59 -14.09 -5.28
N SER A 50 -14.32 -12.98 -5.97
CA SER A 50 -14.22 -12.91 -7.44
C SER A 50 -12.95 -13.56 -8.00
N GLY A 51 -11.98 -13.91 -7.15
CA GLY A 51 -10.65 -14.37 -7.54
C GLY A 51 -9.62 -13.25 -7.73
N LEU A 52 -10.02 -11.97 -7.72
CA LEU A 52 -9.10 -10.83 -7.79
C LEU A 52 -8.12 -10.85 -6.62
N ILE A 53 -6.85 -10.54 -6.90
CA ILE A 53 -5.81 -10.34 -5.90
C ILE A 53 -5.69 -8.85 -5.60
N VAL A 54 -5.76 -8.51 -4.33
CA VAL A 54 -5.49 -7.16 -3.81
C VAL A 54 -4.23 -7.22 -2.96
N GLU A 55 -3.26 -6.39 -3.30
CA GLU A 55 -2.02 -6.23 -2.55
C GLU A 55 -2.07 -4.92 -1.78
N LEU A 56 -2.06 -5.00 -0.45
CA LEU A 56 -2.07 -3.84 0.43
C LEU A 56 -0.68 -3.62 1.00
N GLY A 57 0.01 -2.55 0.58
CA GLY A 57 1.21 -2.06 1.24
C GLY A 57 0.85 -1.07 2.34
N ILE A 58 1.08 -1.43 3.60
CA ILE A 58 0.79 -0.57 4.75
C ILE A 58 2.11 -0.05 5.30
N ALA A 59 2.30 1.27 5.33
CA ALA A 59 3.58 1.89 5.68
C ALA A 59 3.39 3.19 6.49
N PRO A 60 4.40 3.63 7.25
CA PRO A 60 4.35 4.92 7.91
C PRO A 60 4.32 6.07 6.90
N SER A 61 3.74 7.22 7.26
CA SER A 61 3.76 8.45 6.44
C SER A 61 5.17 8.85 6.00
N SER A 62 6.18 8.57 6.83
CA SER A 62 7.60 8.83 6.54
C SER A 62 8.15 8.04 5.35
N TRP A 63 7.44 7.03 4.85
CA TRP A 63 7.77 6.38 3.59
C TRP A 63 7.83 7.38 2.42
N ALA A 64 7.02 8.44 2.47
CA ALA A 64 6.97 9.48 1.45
C ALA A 64 7.84 10.71 1.78
N ASP A 65 8.73 10.63 2.79
CA ASP A 65 9.58 11.75 3.17
C ASP A 65 10.53 12.15 2.03
N VAL A 66 10.73 13.46 1.87
CA VAL A 66 11.69 14.02 0.93
C VAL A 66 12.95 14.44 1.70
N PRO A 67 14.16 13.99 1.32
CA PRO A 67 14.49 13.26 0.09
C PRO A 67 14.03 11.78 0.10
N LEU A 68 13.45 11.34 -1.02
CA LEU A 68 12.99 9.97 -1.21
C LEU A 68 14.16 8.97 -1.18
N ASP A 69 13.96 7.83 -0.54
CA ASP A 69 14.83 6.67 -0.75
C ASP A 69 14.66 6.10 -2.18
N SER A 70 15.61 5.29 -2.61
CA SER A 70 15.64 4.76 -3.98
C SER A 70 14.48 3.83 -4.31
N GLY A 71 13.98 3.08 -3.33
CA GLY A 71 12.82 2.20 -3.48
C GLY A 71 11.54 3.00 -3.66
N THR A 72 11.29 3.97 -2.78
CA THR A 72 10.14 4.87 -2.85
C THR A 72 10.14 5.70 -4.14
N ARG A 73 11.29 6.29 -4.51
CA ARG A 73 11.41 7.02 -5.79
C ARG A 73 11.02 6.15 -6.96
N ARG A 74 11.48 4.90 -7.01
CA ARG A 74 11.14 3.98 -8.10
C ARG A 74 9.64 3.69 -8.16
N VAL A 75 9.01 3.39 -7.03
CA VAL A 75 7.56 3.13 -6.98
C VAL A 75 6.76 4.33 -7.51
N LEU A 76 7.10 5.54 -7.07
CA LEU A 76 6.39 6.75 -7.51
C LEU A 76 6.66 7.08 -8.98
N HIS A 77 7.90 6.87 -9.45
CA HIS A 77 8.32 7.09 -10.83
C HIS A 77 7.67 6.10 -11.83
N ASP A 78 7.58 4.82 -11.46
CA ASP A 78 7.07 3.76 -12.35
C ASP A 78 5.55 3.88 -12.63
N GLY A 79 4.89 4.83 -11.97
CA GLY A 79 3.50 5.23 -12.20
C GLY A 79 2.59 4.84 -11.04
N HIS A 80 1.78 5.79 -10.59
CA HIS A 80 0.81 5.58 -9.53
C HIS A 80 -0.39 6.53 -9.71
N GLN A 81 -1.49 6.22 -9.02
CA GLN A 81 -2.66 7.09 -8.94
C GLN A 81 -2.93 7.44 -7.48
N ILE A 82 -2.95 8.74 -7.18
CA ILE A 82 -3.36 9.24 -5.87
C ILE A 82 -4.88 9.14 -5.76
N VAL A 83 -5.37 8.27 -4.88
CA VAL A 83 -6.81 8.12 -4.58
C VAL A 83 -7.27 9.10 -3.50
N TYR A 84 -6.42 9.34 -2.50
CA TYR A 84 -6.63 10.29 -1.41
C TYR A 84 -5.27 10.80 -0.93
N ASP A 85 -5.17 12.10 -0.68
CA ASP A 85 -3.96 12.72 -0.15
C ASP A 85 -4.29 13.98 0.65
N THR A 86 -3.57 14.17 1.76
CA THR A 86 -3.62 15.39 2.59
C THR A 86 -2.50 16.38 2.25
N GLY A 87 -1.67 16.06 1.26
CA GLY A 87 -0.61 16.90 0.69
C GLY A 87 0.76 16.21 0.63
N LEU A 88 0.94 15.15 1.42
CA LEU A 88 2.17 14.35 1.53
C LEU A 88 2.54 13.72 0.19
N LEU A 89 1.62 12.95 -0.42
CA LEU A 89 1.91 12.23 -1.65
C LEU A 89 2.13 13.18 -2.82
N LYS A 90 1.38 14.29 -2.90
CA LYS A 90 1.60 15.31 -3.94
C LYS A 90 3.03 15.84 -3.93
N VAL A 91 3.62 16.08 -2.75
CA VAL A 91 5.01 16.54 -2.61
C VAL A 91 5.99 15.43 -2.99
N ALA A 92 5.79 14.23 -2.46
CA ALA A 92 6.65 13.08 -2.75
C ALA A 92 6.67 12.72 -4.25
N SER A 93 5.50 12.67 -4.89
CA SER A 93 5.36 12.37 -6.32
C SER A 93 6.03 13.42 -7.19
N ALA A 94 5.95 14.70 -6.84
CA ALA A 94 6.66 15.75 -7.55
C ALA A 94 8.20 15.62 -7.42
N ALA A 95 8.70 15.08 -6.31
CA ALA A 95 10.12 14.83 -6.09
C ALA A 95 10.64 13.55 -6.78
N ALA A 96 9.74 12.68 -7.26
CA ALA A 96 10.09 11.44 -7.97
C ALA A 96 10.28 11.63 -9.49
N LEU A 97 9.80 12.76 -10.04
CA LEU A 97 10.01 13.20 -11.43
C LEU A 97 11.46 13.69 -11.64
#